data_AF-A0ABD2TI52-F1
#
_entry.id   AF-A0ABD2TI52-F1
#
_cell.length_a   1.000
_cell.length_b   1.000
_cell.length_c   1.000
_cell.angle_alpha   90.00
_cell.angle_beta   90.00
_cell.angle_gamma   90.00
#
_symmetry.space_group_name_H-M   'P 1'
#
loop_
_entity.id
_entity.type
_entity.pdbx_description
1 polymer ?
#
loop_
_entity_poly.entity_id
_entity_poly.type
_entity_poly.pdbx_seq_one_letter_code
_entity_poly.pdbx_strand_id
1 'polypeptide(L)'
;MAATATPATAAATSTATTSEKKKPVFVKVESLKPGTHGHNLTVKVVESNTVKATGGGSRGGRVSASLNSRAPPRISECLIGDETGCILFTARNEQVDLMKPGATVILRNAKIDMFKGSMRLAVDKWGRVEVTEPADIAVNDQNNLSLVEYELVNVDE
;
A
#
# COMPACT_ATOMS: atom_id res chain seq x y z
N MET A 1 -28.72 -65.94 3.81
CA MET A 1 -28.49 -65.44 2.44
C MET A 1 -27.73 -64.13 2.58
N ALA A 2 -26.40 -64.19 2.41
CA ALA A 2 -25.64 -63.60 1.28
C ALA A 2 -25.44 -62.08 1.48
N ALA A 3 -24.25 -61.57 1.89
CA ALA A 3 -23.01 -61.41 1.11
C ALA A 3 -23.28 -60.46 -0.10
N THR A 4 -22.63 -59.32 -0.38
CA THR A 4 -21.23 -58.85 -0.30
C THR A 4 -21.24 -57.37 -0.73
N ALA A 5 -20.56 -56.47 -0.01
CA ALA A 5 -19.30 -55.80 -0.41
C ALA A 5 -19.27 -55.11 -1.80
N THR A 6 -19.35 -53.77 -1.79
CA THR A 6 -18.65 -52.83 -2.69
C THR A 6 -17.12 -52.99 -2.54
N PRO A 7 -16.24 -52.58 -3.48
CA PRO A 7 -16.11 -51.16 -3.87
C PRO A 7 -15.72 -50.85 -5.32
N ALA A 8 -15.86 -49.55 -5.60
CA ALA A 8 -15.64 -48.86 -6.86
C ALA A 8 -14.16 -48.75 -7.26
N THR A 9 -13.97 -48.67 -8.56
CA THR A 9 -12.75 -48.41 -9.31
C THR A 9 -11.97 -47.20 -8.80
N ALA A 10 -10.68 -47.43 -8.52
CA ALA A 10 -9.67 -46.41 -8.28
C ALA A 10 -9.26 -45.73 -9.59
N ALA A 11 -9.37 -44.40 -9.63
CA ALA A 11 -8.70 -43.56 -10.62
C ALA A 11 -7.71 -42.64 -9.89
N ALA A 12 -6.47 -42.67 -10.36
CA ALA A 12 -5.28 -42.10 -9.75
C ALA A 12 -5.34 -40.56 -9.63
N THR A 13 -5.08 -40.04 -8.43
CA THR A 13 -4.84 -38.63 -8.19
C THR A 13 -3.37 -38.32 -8.45
N SER A 14 -3.11 -37.56 -9.50
CA SER A 14 -1.81 -36.97 -9.82
C SER A 14 -1.42 -35.93 -8.76
N THR A 15 -0.41 -36.25 -7.96
CA THR A 15 0.20 -35.33 -6.99
C THR A 15 1.04 -34.28 -7.72
N ALA A 16 0.46 -33.10 -7.94
CA ALA A 16 1.21 -31.90 -8.30
C ALA A 16 1.76 -31.26 -7.01
N THR A 17 3.07 -31.36 -6.79
CA THR A 17 3.80 -30.64 -5.74
C THR A 17 3.72 -29.13 -6.00
N THR A 18 2.72 -28.48 -5.42
CA THR A 18 2.62 -27.02 -5.40
C THR A 18 3.56 -26.55 -4.30
N SER A 19 4.62 -25.83 -4.68
CA SER A 19 5.47 -25.13 -3.70
C SER A 19 4.56 -24.25 -2.83
N GLU A 20 4.44 -24.58 -1.55
CA GLU A 20 3.61 -23.82 -0.62
C GLU A 20 4.20 -22.41 -0.51
N LYS A 21 3.63 -21.48 -1.28
CA LYS A 21 4.04 -20.08 -1.27
C LYS A 21 3.79 -19.57 0.14
N LYS A 22 4.86 -19.08 0.80
CA LYS A 22 4.75 -18.47 2.13
C LYS A 22 3.58 -17.50 2.12
N LYS A 23 2.64 -17.70 3.05
CA LYS A 23 1.45 -16.86 3.17
C LYS A 23 1.89 -15.39 3.28
N PRO A 24 1.24 -14.47 2.56
CA PRO A 24 1.56 -13.06 2.69
C PRO A 24 1.35 -12.66 4.16
N VAL A 25 2.42 -12.17 4.78
CA VAL A 25 2.37 -11.68 6.16
C VAL A 25 1.85 -10.25 6.09
N PHE A 26 0.72 -10.02 6.76
CA PHE A 26 0.18 -8.68 6.95
C PHE A 26 0.87 -8.06 8.16
N VAL A 27 1.41 -6.86 7.96
CA VAL A 27 2.10 -6.09 8.98
C VAL A 27 1.18 -4.97 9.44
N LYS A 28 1.28 -4.58 10.71
CA LYS A 28 0.53 -3.47 11.28
C LYS A 28 1.27 -2.14 11.08
N VAL A 29 0.54 -1.02 11.11
CA VAL A 29 1.12 0.31 10.91
C VAL A 29 2.22 0.60 11.94
N GLU A 30 2.03 0.28 13.22
CA GLU A 30 3.03 0.51 14.28
C GLU A 30 4.39 -0.18 14.05
N SER A 31 4.40 -1.28 13.30
CA SER A 31 5.61 -2.08 13.06
C SER A 31 6.45 -1.57 11.89
N LEU A 32 5.98 -0.51 11.22
CA LEU A 32 6.69 0.12 10.11
C LEU A 32 7.94 0.84 10.61
N LYS A 33 9.04 0.64 9.90
CA LYS A 33 10.34 1.25 10.23
C LYS A 33 10.88 2.06 9.05
N PRO A 34 11.65 3.14 9.30
CA PRO A 34 12.34 3.87 8.24
C PRO A 34 13.17 2.93 7.35
N GLY A 35 13.15 3.16 6.03
CA GLY A 35 13.94 2.40 5.07
C GLY A 35 13.46 0.99 4.75
N THR A 36 12.37 0.52 5.35
CA THR A 36 11.80 -0.80 5.07
C THR A 36 10.87 -0.81 3.86
N HIS A 37 10.76 -1.96 3.18
CA HIS A 37 9.99 -2.11 1.95
C HIS A 37 9.32 -3.49 1.85
N GLY A 38 8.33 -3.62 0.97
CA GLY A 38 7.67 -4.90 0.70
C GLY A 38 6.56 -5.25 1.69
N HIS A 39 6.01 -4.25 2.38
CA HIS A 39 4.97 -4.46 3.38
C HIS A 39 3.63 -4.72 2.73
N ASN A 40 2.85 -5.61 3.35
CA ASN A 40 1.45 -5.82 3.00
C ASN A 40 0.60 -5.40 4.18
N LEU A 41 -0.31 -4.45 3.99
CA LEU A 41 -1.08 -3.84 5.06
C LEU A 41 -2.55 -3.79 4.65
N THR A 42 -3.45 -3.92 5.62
CA THR A 42 -4.87 -3.60 5.45
C THR A 42 -5.15 -2.36 6.27
N VAL A 43 -5.55 -1.29 5.60
CA VAL A 43 -5.71 0.04 6.23
C VAL A 43 -7.03 0.65 5.80
N LYS A 44 -7.56 1.54 6.64
CA LYS A 44 -8.73 2.35 6.33
C LYS A 44 -8.29 3.77 6.04
N VAL A 45 -8.89 4.36 5.01
CA VAL A 45 -8.64 5.75 4.64
C VAL A 45 -9.50 6.63 5.53
N VAL A 46 -8.86 7.53 6.28
CA VAL A 46 -9.54 8.51 7.14
C VAL A 46 -9.82 9.77 6.34
N GLU A 47 -8.78 10.30 5.70
CA GLU A 47 -8.85 11.54 4.93
C GLU A 47 -8.08 11.38 3.61
N SER A 48 -8.53 12.08 2.57
CA SER A 48 -7.87 12.10 1.25
C SER A 48 -7.78 13.53 0.75
N ASN A 49 -6.56 14.07 0.73
CA ASN A 49 -6.26 15.40 0.23
C ASN A 49 -5.57 15.31 -1.14
N THR A 50 -6.26 15.75 -2.19
CA THR A 50 -5.67 15.76 -3.53
C THR A 50 -4.75 16.97 -3.67
N VAL A 51 -3.44 16.72 -3.65
CA VAL A 51 -2.43 17.72 -3.93
C VAL A 51 -2.41 17.93 -5.44
N LYS A 52 -3.14 18.94 -5.90
CA LYS A 52 -3.01 19.40 -7.29
C LYS A 52 -1.54 19.76 -7.48
N ALA A 53 -0.87 19.08 -8.41
CA ALA A 53 0.39 19.55 -8.94
C ALA A 53 0.07 20.90 -9.58
N THR A 54 0.25 21.98 -8.82
CA THR A 54 0.24 23.34 -9.34
C THR A 54 1.24 23.30 -10.47
N GLY A 55 0.73 23.34 -11.70
CA GLY A 55 1.56 23.37 -12.89
C GLY A 55 2.64 24.39 -12.65
N GLY A 56 3.88 24.06 -13.01
CA GLY A 56 4.98 25.02 -13.00
C GLY A 56 4.51 26.27 -13.73
N GLY A 57 4.10 27.26 -12.95
CA GLY A 57 3.64 28.52 -13.48
C GLY A 57 4.83 29.17 -14.15
N SER A 58 4.60 29.71 -15.35
CA SER A 58 5.26 30.90 -15.85
C SER A 58 6.64 31.18 -15.22
N ARG A 59 7.64 30.37 -15.57
CA ARG A 59 9.03 30.80 -15.57
C ARG A 59 9.40 30.89 -17.03
N GLY A 60 9.36 32.13 -17.52
CA GLY A 60 9.61 32.47 -18.92
C GLY A 60 10.86 31.78 -19.44
N GLY A 61 10.75 31.22 -20.63
CA GLY A 61 11.92 30.67 -21.31
C GLY A 61 11.60 29.47 -22.18
N ARG A 62 11.28 29.78 -23.44
CA ARG A 62 11.54 28.98 -24.65
C ARG A 62 10.51 27.89 -24.99
N VAL A 63 9.80 28.20 -26.07
CA VAL A 63 9.31 27.28 -27.11
C VAL A 63 10.14 26.01 -27.17
N SER A 64 9.51 24.88 -26.87
CA SER A 64 9.68 23.65 -27.62
C SER A 64 8.46 22.79 -27.39
N ALA A 65 7.63 22.68 -28.43
CA ALA A 65 6.65 21.63 -28.55
C ALA A 65 7.39 20.28 -28.62
N SER A 66 7.80 19.78 -27.45
CA SER A 66 8.40 18.46 -27.31
C SER A 66 7.31 17.46 -26.99
N LEU A 67 7.11 16.52 -27.91
CA LEU A 67 6.15 15.41 -28.03
C LEU A 67 5.92 14.49 -26.80
N ASN A 68 6.27 14.88 -25.58
CA ASN A 68 6.06 14.08 -24.37
C ASN A 68 5.09 14.80 -23.43
N SER A 69 3.82 14.87 -23.81
CA SER A 69 2.72 15.30 -22.93
C SER A 69 2.45 14.25 -21.85
N ARG A 70 3.43 14.02 -20.96
CA ARG A 70 3.16 13.34 -19.69
C ARG A 70 2.35 14.32 -18.87
N ALA A 71 1.04 14.10 -18.77
CA ALA A 71 0.19 14.84 -17.85
C ALA A 71 0.89 14.90 -16.48
N PRO A 72 0.84 16.05 -15.78
CA PRO A 72 1.46 16.16 -14.47
C PRO A 72 0.92 15.04 -13.57
N PRO A 73 1.79 14.36 -12.80
CA PRO A 73 1.35 13.25 -11.98
C PRO A 73 0.29 13.74 -10.99
N ARG A 74 -0.88 13.08 -10.99
CA ARG A 74 -1.90 13.34 -9.96
C ARG A 74 -1.39 12.71 -8.67
N ILE A 75 -1.24 13.51 -7.62
CA ILE A 75 -0.78 13.04 -6.32
C ILE A 75 -1.87 13.40 -5.31
N SER A 76 -2.17 12.48 -4.41
CA SER A 76 -2.94 12.78 -3.21
C SER A 76 -2.19 12.30 -1.98
N GLU A 77 -2.25 13.11 -0.94
CA GLU A 77 -1.82 12.74 0.40
C GLU A 77 -3.07 12.25 1.14
N CYS A 78 -3.08 10.97 1.49
CA CYS A 78 -4.20 10.34 2.17
C CYS A 78 -3.75 9.95 3.57
N LEU A 79 -4.52 10.31 4.59
CA LEU A 79 -4.33 9.79 5.93
C LEU A 79 -4.97 8.40 5.98
N ILE A 80 -4.14 7.38 6.18
CA ILE A 80 -4.58 5.99 6.30
C ILE A 80 -4.15 5.43 7.65
N GLY A 81 -4.86 4.44 8.15
CA GLY A 81 -4.43 3.78 9.38
C GLY A 81 -5.17 2.49 9.67
N ASP A 82 -4.72 1.83 10.72
CA ASP A 82 -5.34 0.66 11.32
C ASP A 82 -5.58 0.92 12.82
N GLU A 83 -5.92 -0.13 13.55
CA GLU A 83 -6.09 -0.10 15.01
C GLU A 83 -4.83 0.32 15.80
N THR A 84 -3.65 0.20 15.20
CA THR A 84 -2.37 0.50 15.86
C THR A 84 -1.90 1.92 15.63
N GLY A 85 -2.24 2.52 14.49
CA GLY A 85 -1.88 3.89 14.20
C GLY A 85 -2.24 4.33 12.80
N CYS A 86 -1.87 5.56 12.47
CA CYS A 86 -2.06 6.15 11.17
C CYS A 86 -0.74 6.65 10.56
N ILE A 87 -0.71 6.74 9.24
CA ILE A 87 0.43 7.19 8.44
C ILE A 87 -0.09 7.90 7.19
N LEU A 88 0.66 8.87 6.69
CA LEU A 88 0.39 9.52 5.41
C LEU A 88 0.80 8.61 4.27
N PHE A 89 -0.16 8.33 3.40
CA PHE A 89 0.01 7.63 2.14
C PHE A 89 0.09 8.59 0.98
N THR A 90 1.09 8.43 0.12
CA THR A 90 1.20 9.18 -1.13
C THR A 90 0.62 8.36 -2.27
N ALA A 91 -0.66 8.61 -2.60
CA ALA A 91 -1.31 7.95 -3.73
C ALA A 91 -0.95 8.65 -5.05
N ARG A 92 -0.74 7.87 -6.10
CA ARG A 92 -0.38 8.39 -7.43
C ARG A 92 -1.38 7.96 -8.50
N ASN A 93 -1.70 8.88 -9.41
CA ASN A 93 -2.52 8.68 -10.60
C ASN A 93 -3.86 7.99 -10.27
N GLU A 94 -4.05 6.75 -10.73
CA GLU A 94 -5.27 5.95 -10.54
C GLU A 94 -5.51 5.57 -9.07
N GLN A 95 -4.46 5.52 -8.25
CA GLN A 95 -4.59 5.22 -6.82
C GLN A 95 -5.38 6.31 -6.08
N VAL A 96 -5.34 7.55 -6.57
CA VAL A 96 -6.08 8.68 -6.00
C VAL A 96 -7.58 8.42 -6.04
N ASP A 97 -8.07 7.79 -7.12
CA ASP A 97 -9.50 7.53 -7.31
C ASP A 97 -9.99 6.35 -6.46
N LEU A 98 -9.08 5.45 -6.06
CA LEU A 98 -9.31 4.34 -5.15
C LEU A 98 -9.29 4.76 -3.67
N MET A 99 -8.46 5.75 -3.31
CA MET A 99 -8.27 6.25 -1.96
C MET A 99 -9.35 7.26 -1.56
N LYS A 100 -10.59 6.76 -1.40
CA LYS A 100 -11.72 7.54 -0.90
C LYS A 100 -11.80 7.48 0.63
N PRO A 101 -12.14 8.58 1.31
CA PRO A 101 -12.32 8.56 2.76
C PRO A 101 -13.42 7.56 3.16
N GLY A 102 -13.16 6.80 4.22
CA GLY A 102 -14.03 5.70 4.69
C GLY A 102 -13.82 4.36 3.99
N ALA A 103 -13.07 4.29 2.88
CA ALA A 103 -12.79 3.02 2.21
C ALA A 103 -11.73 2.22 2.97
N THR A 104 -11.87 0.89 2.96
CA THR A 104 -10.82 -0.03 3.42
C THR A 104 -10.04 -0.53 2.22
N VAL A 105 -8.72 -0.48 2.31
CA VAL A 105 -7.81 -0.78 1.22
C VAL A 105 -6.69 -1.69 1.70
N ILE A 106 -6.33 -2.64 0.85
CA ILE A 106 -5.22 -3.54 1.03
C ILE A 106 -4.07 -3.03 0.16
N LEU A 107 -2.96 -2.68 0.80
CA LEU A 107 -1.74 -2.24 0.15
C LEU A 107 -0.79 -3.42 0.09
N ARG A 108 -0.38 -3.82 -1.12
CA ARG A 108 0.59 -4.90 -1.34
C ARG A 108 1.91 -4.35 -1.84
N ASN A 109 3.01 -4.88 -1.30
CA ASN A 109 4.38 -4.46 -1.61
C ASN A 109 4.54 -2.93 -1.49
N ALA A 110 4.06 -2.38 -0.37
CA ALA A 110 4.24 -0.99 -0.01
C ALA A 110 5.65 -0.76 0.57
N LYS A 111 6.14 0.45 0.45
CA LYS A 111 7.43 0.89 0.97
C LYS A 111 7.29 2.13 1.84
N ILE A 112 8.22 2.29 2.76
CA ILE A 112 8.38 3.53 3.52
C ILE A 112 9.28 4.46 2.71
N ASP A 113 8.75 5.63 2.38
CA ASP A 113 9.46 6.75 1.79
C ASP A 113 9.76 7.77 2.89
N MET A 114 11.03 8.11 3.06
CA MET A 114 11.43 9.12 4.04
C MET A 114 11.29 10.50 3.40
N PHE A 115 10.46 11.35 4.01
CA PHE A 115 10.25 12.71 3.53
C PHE A 115 10.47 13.71 4.66
N LYS A 116 11.54 14.51 4.54
CA LYS A 116 11.92 15.55 5.51
C LYS A 116 12.01 15.05 6.96
N GLY A 117 12.57 13.86 7.17
CA GLY A 117 12.68 13.26 8.50
C GLY A 117 11.47 12.44 8.94
N SER A 118 10.31 12.57 8.27
CA SER A 118 9.11 11.80 8.62
C SER A 118 8.89 10.62 7.68
N MET A 119 8.28 9.55 8.19
CA MET A 119 7.88 8.41 7.38
C MET A 119 6.61 8.69 6.58
N ARG A 120 6.61 8.30 5.30
CA ARG A 120 5.42 8.25 4.44
C ARG A 120 5.30 6.89 3.81
N LEU A 121 4.08 6.41 3.62
CA LEU A 121 3.83 5.17 2.91
C LEU A 121 3.64 5.45 1.41
N ALA A 122 4.25 4.63 0.57
CA ALA A 122 4.05 4.66 -0.87
C ALA A 122 3.98 3.24 -1.44
N VAL A 123 3.27 3.06 -2.55
CA VAL A 123 3.27 1.78 -3.28
C VAL A 123 4.40 1.77 -4.31
N ASP A 124 5.16 0.68 -4.35
CA ASP A 124 6.25 0.51 -5.31
C ASP A 124 5.74 0.12 -6.71
N LYS A 125 6.60 0.09 -7.73
CA LYS A 125 6.23 -0.22 -9.13
C LYS A 125 5.57 -1.59 -9.31
N TRP A 126 5.92 -2.55 -8.47
CA TRP A 126 5.32 -3.91 -8.45
C TRP A 126 4.18 -4.05 -7.43
N GLY A 127 3.96 -3.02 -6.61
CA GLY A 127 2.91 -3.02 -5.62
C GLY A 127 1.54 -2.73 -6.21
N ARG A 128 0.50 -3.13 -5.47
CA ARG A 128 -0.90 -2.97 -5.88
C ARG A 128 -1.72 -2.46 -4.72
N VAL A 129 -2.73 -1.69 -5.08
CA VAL A 129 -3.78 -1.22 -4.17
C VAL A 129 -5.04 -1.99 -4.52
N GLU A 130 -5.57 -2.73 -3.57
CA GLU A 130 -6.84 -3.45 -3.70
C GLU A 130 -7.85 -2.79 -2.78
N VAL A 131 -9.02 -2.42 -3.28
CA VAL A 131 -10.13 -1.96 -2.44
C VAL A 131 -10.88 -3.20 -1.98
N THR A 132 -11.09 -3.33 -0.68
CA THR A 132 -11.84 -4.44 -0.09
C THR A 132 -13.20 -3.93 0.41
N GLU A 133 -14.07 -4.86 0.81
CA GLU A 133 -15.30 -4.53 1.51
C GLU A 133 -15.01 -3.60 2.70
N PRO A 134 -15.89 -2.61 2.97
CA PRO A 134 -15.71 -1.70 4.08
C PRO A 134 -15.71 -2.50 5.38
N ALA A 135 -14.52 -2.71 5.94
CA ALA A 135 -14.37 -3.29 7.25
C ALA A 135 -14.42 -2.17 8.30
N ASP A 136 -15.14 -2.40 9.39
CA ASP A 136 -15.12 -1.51 10.56
C ASP A 136 -13.80 -1.67 11.33
N ILE A 137 -12.72 -1.22 10.70
CA ILE A 137 -11.44 -1.04 11.37
C ILE A 137 -11.53 0.28 12.13
N ALA A 138 -11.40 0.22 13.45
CA ALA A 138 -11.24 1.40 14.28
C ALA A 138 -9.82 1.94 14.04
N VAL A 139 -9.69 3.08 13.36
CA VAL A 139 -8.39 3.68 13.11
C VAL A 139 -7.95 4.46 14.34
N ASN A 140 -6.71 4.24 14.78
CA ASN A 140 -6.13 5.02 15.85
C ASN A 140 -5.43 6.27 15.30
N ASP A 141 -6.19 7.36 15.20
CA ASP A 141 -5.70 8.66 14.71
C ASP A 141 -4.74 9.35 15.68
N GLN A 142 -4.66 8.91 16.94
CA GLN A 142 -3.76 9.50 17.94
C GLN A 142 -2.30 9.08 17.72
N ASN A 143 -2.07 7.89 17.15
CA ASN A 143 -0.72 7.37 16.92
C ASN A 143 -0.30 7.57 15.46
N ASN A 144 0.07 8.81 15.10
CA ASN A 144 0.45 9.17 13.74
C ASN A 144 1.96 9.06 13.51
N LEU A 145 2.39 8.03 12.77
CA LEU A 145 3.79 7.78 12.45
C LEU A 145 4.40 8.79 11.47
N SER A 146 3.56 9.53 10.73
CA SER A 146 4.05 10.58 9.84
C SER A 146 4.35 11.90 10.54
N LEU A 147 3.95 12.05 11.80
CA LEU A 147 4.37 13.19 12.63
C LEU A 147 5.66 12.89 13.39
N VAL A 148 6.06 11.61 13.46
CA VAL A 148 7.30 11.21 14.10
C VAL A 148 8.46 11.56 13.18
N GLU A 149 9.35 12.41 13.68
CA GLU A 149 10.60 12.77 13.03
C GLU A 149 11.69 11.78 13.44
N TYR A 150 12.32 11.17 12.44
CA TYR A 150 13.47 10.29 12.59
C TYR A 150 14.70 11.03 12.11
N GLU A 151 15.71 11.07 12.97
CA GLU A 151 17.05 11.53 12.61
C GLU A 151 17.88 10.33 12.16
N LEU A 152 18.59 10.52 11.05
CA LEU A 152 19.56 9.54 10.59
C LEU A 152 20.82 9.66 11.46
N VAL A 153 20.93 8.77 12.44
CA VAL A 153 22.14 8.66 13.26
C VAL A 153 23.15 7.81 12.50
N ASN A 154 24.17 8.46 11.94
CA ASN A 154 25.37 7.76 11.49
C ASN A 154 26.16 7.39 12.75
N VAL A 155 26.16 6.10 13.09
CA VAL A 155 27.10 5.60 14.09
C VAL A 155 28.43 5.43 13.36
N ASP A 156 29.26 6.47 13.42
CA ASP A 156 30.67 6.35 13.07
C ASP A 156 31.33 5.51 14.18
N GLU A 157 31.55 4.22 13.90
CA GLU A 157 32.41 3.35 14.72
C GLU A 157 33.89 3.56 14.36
#